data_AF-A0A4Q6CD97-F1
#
_entry.id   AF-A0A4Q6CD97-F1
#
_cell.length_a   1.000
_cell.length_b   1.000
_cell.length_c   1.000
_cell.angle_alpha   90.00
_cell.angle_beta   90.00
_cell.angle_gamma   90.00
#
_symmetry.space_group_name_H-M   'P 1'
#
loop_
_entity.id
_entity.type
_entity.pdbx_description
1 polymer ?
#
loop_
_entity_poly.entity_id
_entity_poly.type
_entity_poly.pdbx_seq_one_letter_code
_entity_poly.pdbx_strand_id
1 'polypeptide(L)'
;MADPDRKRNGIDRDQAEAAVRTLLAWAGEDPAREGLLDTPRRVVDAYGDWFSGYQDDPREYMARTFKEVAGYDELIVLRDIEYESHCEHHMAPIIG
;
A
#
# COMPACT_ATOMS: atom_id res chain seq x y z
N MET A 1 3.87 2.61 12.37
CA MET A 1 2.90 3.60 11.84
C MET A 1 3.70 4.53 10.95
N ALA A 2 3.29 4.74 9.70
CA ALA A 2 4.05 5.57 8.77
C ALA A 2 4.23 6.98 9.35
N ASP A 3 5.46 7.49 9.30
CA ASP A 3 5.78 8.86 9.70
C ASP A 3 4.99 9.85 8.84
N PRO A 4 4.07 10.64 9.42
CA PRO A 4 3.21 11.56 8.68
C PRO A 4 3.99 12.71 8.02
N ASP A 5 5.20 13.00 8.50
CA ASP A 5 6.04 14.09 7.97
C ASP A 5 7.04 13.60 6.91
N ARG A 6 7.04 12.29 6.61
CA ARG A 6 7.97 11.70 5.65
C ARG A 6 7.61 12.07 4.21
N LYS A 7 8.56 12.72 3.52
CA LYS A 7 8.47 12.94 2.08
C LYS A 7 8.71 11.65 1.29
N ARG A 8 7.84 11.35 0.31
CA ARG A 8 7.99 10.24 -0.64
C ARG A 8 8.35 10.83 -2.01
N ASN A 9 9.51 10.48 -2.55
CA ASN A 9 10.01 11.05 -3.83
C ASN A 9 10.00 12.59 -3.85
N GLY A 10 10.30 13.23 -2.72
CA GLY A 10 10.30 14.69 -2.57
C GLY A 10 8.92 15.34 -2.39
N ILE A 11 7.83 14.55 -2.44
CA ILE A 11 6.45 15.01 -2.23
C ILE A 11 6.09 14.87 -0.76
N ASP A 12 5.57 15.95 -0.16
CA ASP A 12 5.04 15.94 1.20
C ASP A 12 3.54 15.61 1.24
N ARG A 13 3.02 15.41 2.46
CA ARG A 13 1.65 14.98 2.71
C ARG A 13 0.62 15.98 2.19
N ASP A 14 0.86 17.28 2.42
CA ASP A 14 -0.04 18.35 1.99
C ASP A 14 -0.14 18.41 0.45
N GLN A 15 0.99 18.24 -0.24
CA GLN A 15 1.00 18.14 -1.71
C GLN A 15 0.20 16.92 -2.21
N ALA A 16 0.34 15.78 -1.56
CA ALA A 16 -0.40 14.56 -1.93
C ALA A 16 -1.91 14.73 -1.70
N GLU A 17 -2.32 15.28 -0.56
CA GLU A 17 -3.73 15.57 -0.26
C GLU A 17 -4.32 16.59 -1.26
N ALA A 18 -3.56 17.64 -1.57
CA ALA A 18 -3.97 18.62 -2.58
C ALA A 18 -4.19 17.96 -3.95
N ALA A 19 -3.33 17.03 -4.36
CA ALA A 19 -3.50 16.28 -5.61
C ALA A 19 -4.77 15.42 -5.62
N VAL A 20 -5.07 14.72 -4.51
CA VAL A 20 -6.33 13.96 -4.39
C VAL A 20 -7.54 14.88 -4.51
N ARG A 21 -7.50 16.05 -3.85
CA ARG A 21 -8.56 17.07 -3.98
C ARG A 21 -8.75 17.51 -5.43
N THR A 22 -7.65 17.73 -6.16
CA THR A 22 -7.69 18.05 -7.60
C THR A 22 -8.33 16.93 -8.42
N LEU A 23 -7.98 15.67 -8.16
CA LEU A 23 -8.54 14.52 -8.86
C LEU A 23 -10.05 14.36 -8.61
N LEU A 24 -10.51 14.58 -7.37
CA LEU A 24 -11.94 14.58 -7.04
C LEU A 24 -12.70 15.64 -7.84
N ALA A 25 -12.20 16.88 -7.85
CA ALA A 25 -12.81 17.97 -8.62
C ALA A 25 -12.82 17.67 -10.13
N TRP A 26 -11.71 17.13 -10.66
CA TRP A 26 -11.61 16.74 -12.06
C TRP A 26 -12.57 15.62 -12.44
N ALA A 27 -12.84 14.68 -11.53
CA ALA A 27 -13.83 13.62 -11.70
C ALA A 27 -15.29 14.11 -11.66
N GLY A 28 -15.54 15.40 -11.36
CA GLY A 28 -16.87 16.00 -11.30
C GLY A 28 -17.51 16.01 -9.92
N GLU A 29 -16.78 15.65 -8.86
CA GLU A 29 -17.24 15.74 -7.48
C GLU A 29 -17.04 17.15 -6.90
N ASP A 30 -17.82 17.52 -5.88
CA ASP A 30 -17.59 18.72 -5.06
C ASP A 30 -16.74 18.36 -3.83
N PRO A 31 -15.45 18.73 -3.76
CA PRO A 31 -14.58 18.38 -2.63
C PRO A 31 -14.92 19.12 -1.32
N ALA A 32 -15.85 20.09 -1.34
CA ALA A 32 -16.31 20.80 -0.15
C ALA A 32 -17.52 20.12 0.52
N ARG A 33 -18.14 19.11 -0.12
CA ARG A 33 -19.25 18.37 0.50
C ARG A 33 -18.77 17.60 1.73
N GLU A 34 -19.62 17.51 2.75
CA GLU A 34 -19.31 16.90 4.06
C GLU A 34 -18.56 15.56 3.93
N GLY A 35 -19.05 14.66 3.07
CA GLY A 35 -18.44 13.34 2.88
C GLY A 35 -17.02 13.33 2.27
N LEU A 36 -16.59 14.41 1.61
CA LEU A 36 -15.29 14.50 0.93
C LEU A 36 -14.26 15.40 1.60
N LEU A 37 -14.64 16.18 2.63
CA LEU A 37 -13.72 17.09 3.32
C LEU A 37 -12.44 16.37 3.76
N ASP A 38 -12.61 15.18 4.33
CA ASP A 38 -11.55 14.31 4.84
C ASP A 38 -11.05 13.26 3.84
N THR A 39 -11.64 13.17 2.65
CA THR A 39 -11.24 12.14 1.66
C THR A 39 -9.78 12.26 1.25
N PRO A 40 -9.22 13.46 0.95
CA PRO A 40 -7.80 13.60 0.63
C PRO A 40 -6.88 12.95 1.67
N ARG A 41 -7.10 13.28 2.95
CA ARG A 41 -6.38 12.70 4.07
C ARG A 41 -6.48 11.17 4.10
N ARG A 42 -7.71 10.65 4.02
CA ARG A 42 -7.96 9.19 4.05
C ARG A 42 -7.31 8.44 2.89
N VAL A 43 -7.27 9.04 1.69
CA VAL A 43 -6.61 8.44 0.52
C VAL A 43 -5.10 8.39 0.71
N VAL A 44 -4.49 9.48 1.20
CA VAL A 44 -3.05 9.51 1.47
C VAL A 44 -2.67 8.54 2.60
N ASP A 45 -3.50 8.43 3.64
CA ASP A 45 -3.33 7.43 4.70
C ASP A 45 -3.40 6.00 4.12
N ALA A 46 -4.37 5.71 3.25
CA ALA A 46 -4.51 4.42 2.59
C ALA A 46 -3.30 4.07 1.69
N TYR A 47 -2.80 5.04 0.90
CA TYR A 47 -1.54 4.87 0.14
C TYR A 47 -0.33 4.67 1.06
N GLY A 48 -0.40 5.22 2.28
CA GLY A 48 0.55 4.97 3.35
C GLY A 48 0.70 3.48 3.63
N ASP A 49 -0.44 2.81 3.79
CA ASP A 49 -0.57 1.40 4.15
C ASP A 49 -0.38 0.46 2.95
N TRP A 50 -1.08 0.68 1.84
CA TRP A 50 -1.01 -0.18 0.65
C TRP A 50 0.39 -0.25 0.04
N PHE A 51 1.16 0.84 0.17
CA PHE A 51 2.52 0.94 -0.37
C PHE A 51 3.59 0.91 0.73
N SER A 52 3.24 0.44 1.92
CA SER A 52 4.18 0.30 3.05
C SER A 52 5.36 -0.60 2.71
N GLY A 53 5.14 -1.65 1.90
CA GLY A 53 6.17 -2.60 1.48
C GLY A 53 7.38 -2.01 0.76
N TYR A 54 7.30 -0.79 0.20
CA TYR A 54 8.50 -0.10 -0.33
C TYR A 54 9.52 0.29 0.75
N GLN A 55 9.12 0.27 2.02
CA GLN A 55 9.95 0.59 3.17
C GLN A 55 10.52 -0.67 3.83
N ASP A 56 10.03 -1.84 3.45
CA ASP A 56 10.40 -3.12 4.04
C ASP A 56 11.42 -3.83 3.14
N ASP A 57 12.34 -4.57 3.75
CA ASP A 57 13.19 -5.52 3.01
C ASP A 57 12.56 -6.92 3.09
N PRO A 58 12.02 -7.49 2.00
CA PRO A 58 11.39 -8.80 2.03
C PRO A 58 12.33 -9.93 2.48
N ARG A 59 13.66 -9.73 2.38
CA ARG A 59 14.66 -10.72 2.80
C ARG A 59 14.68 -10.89 4.31
N GLU A 60 14.27 -9.89 5.08
CA GLU A 60 14.20 -10.00 6.55
C GLU A 60 13.18 -11.06 6.97
N TYR A 61 12.04 -11.17 6.28
CA TYR A 61 11.05 -12.22 6.53
C TYR A 61 11.59 -13.63 6.21
N MET A 62 12.55 -13.73 5.28
CA MET A 62 13.18 -15.00 4.90
C MET A 62 14.36 -15.40 5.79
N ALA A 63 14.76 -14.56 6.75
CA ALA A 63 15.97 -14.77 7.55
C ALA A 63 15.88 -15.97 8.52
N ARG A 64 14.67 -16.40 8.88
CA ARG A 64 14.45 -17.50 9.82
C ARG A 64 14.25 -18.82 9.09
N THR A 65 15.19 -19.74 9.25
CA THR A 65 15.12 -21.09 8.69
C THR A 65 15.15 -22.16 9.79
N PHE A 66 14.67 -23.36 9.47
CA PHE A 66 14.73 -24.53 10.34
C PHE A 66 15.52 -25.63 9.65
N LYS A 67 16.20 -26.49 10.42
CA LYS A 67 16.83 -27.69 9.87
C LYS A 67 15.75 -28.70 9.52
N GLU A 68 15.95 -29.43 8.43
CA GLU A 68 15.12 -30.58 8.09
C GLU A 68 15.09 -31.59 9.25
N VAL A 69 13.93 -32.20 9.43
CA VAL A 69 13.71 -33.26 10.41
C VAL A 69 13.58 -34.56 9.64
N ALA A 70 14.27 -35.61 10.08
CA ALA A 70 14.16 -36.97 9.52
C ALA A 70 14.47 -37.11 8.00
N GLY A 71 15.26 -36.19 7.41
CA GLY A 71 15.70 -36.30 6.02
C GLY A 71 14.60 -36.08 4.97
N TYR A 72 13.58 -35.29 5.30
CA TYR A 72 12.46 -34.97 4.42
C TYR A 72 12.92 -34.19 3.19
N ASP A 73 12.78 -34.77 1.99
CA ASP A 73 13.22 -34.23 0.69
C ASP A 73 12.09 -34.11 -0.34
N GLU A 74 10.83 -34.09 0.11
CA GLU A 74 9.64 -34.00 -0.75
C GLU A 74 9.14 -32.55 -0.95
N LEU A 75 8.23 -32.36 -1.91
CA LEU A 75 7.64 -31.06 -2.24
C LEU A 75 6.75 -30.53 -1.11
N ILE A 76 7.07 -29.32 -0.63
CA ILE A 76 6.20 -28.54 0.24
C ILE A 76 5.43 -27.51 -0.60
N VAL A 77 4.11 -27.48 -0.47
CA VAL A 77 3.26 -26.52 -1.17
C VAL A 77 2.41 -25.75 -0.17
N LEU A 78 2.51 -24.42 -0.20
CA LEU A 78 1.49 -23.53 0.35
C LEU A 78 0.63 -23.03 -0.79
N ARG A 79 -0.70 -23.16 -0.66
CA ARG A 79 -1.69 -22.73 -1.66
C ARG A 79 -2.73 -21.84 -0.99
N ASP A 80 -3.51 -21.16 -1.83
CA ASP A 80 -4.61 -20.31 -1.40
C ASP A 80 -4.17 -19.23 -0.40
N ILE A 81 -2.98 -18.65 -0.64
CA ILE A 81 -2.48 -17.50 0.11
C ILE A 81 -3.17 -16.27 -0.47
N GLU A 82 -4.01 -15.62 0.35
CA GLU A 82 -4.65 -14.36 0.00
C GLU A 82 -3.60 -13.27 -0.22
N TYR A 83 -3.76 -12.50 -1.28
CA TYR A 83 -2.97 -11.31 -1.56
C TYR A 83 -3.82 -10.18 -2.14
N GLU A 84 -3.45 -8.96 -1.76
CA GLU A 84 -3.96 -7.73 -2.34
C GLU A 84 -2.78 -6.86 -2.77
N SER A 85 -2.88 -6.28 -3.95
CA SER A 85 -1.86 -5.39 -4.52
C SER A 85 -2.52 -4.31 -5.37
N HIS A 86 -1.73 -3.48 -6.03
CA HIS A 86 -2.21 -2.44 -6.94
C HIS A 86 -1.38 -2.43 -8.22
N CYS A 87 -2.05 -2.33 -9.37
CA CYS A 87 -1.36 -2.20 -10.66
C CYS A 87 -0.71 -0.82 -10.78
N GLU A 88 0.59 -0.77 -10.99
CA GLU A 88 1.35 0.49 -11.12
C GLU A 88 0.89 1.41 -12.26
N HIS A 89 0.26 0.87 -13.30
CA HIS A 89 -0.18 1.66 -14.46
C HIS A 89 -1.40 2.55 -14.17
N HIS A 90 -2.24 2.15 -13.21
CA HIS A 90 -3.53 2.81 -12.97
C HIS A 90 -3.96 2.82 -11.50
N MET A 91 -3.13 2.28 -10.60
CA MET A 91 -3.38 2.19 -9.15
C MET A 91 -4.68 1.48 -8.78
N ALA A 92 -5.19 0.61 -9.66
CA ALA A 92 -6.38 -0.19 -9.35
C ALA A 92 -5.98 -1.46 -8.58
N PRO A 93 -6.84 -1.96 -7.69
CA PRO A 93 -6.53 -3.14 -6.89
C PRO A 93 -6.42 -4.40 -7.75
N ILE A 94 -5.51 -5.28 -7.36
CA ILE A 94 -5.37 -6.67 -7.83
C ILE A 94 -5.61 -7.53 -6.59
N ILE A 95 -6.58 -8.44 -6.65
CA ILE A 95 -7.03 -9.25 -5.51
C ILE A 95 -7.00 -10.72 -5.94
N GLY A 96 -6.45 -11.60 -5.12
CA GLY A 96 -6.52 -13.05 -5.33
C GLY A 96 -5.72 -13.87 -4.36
#